data_AF-A0A1F4DPZ2-F1
#
_entry.id   AF-A0A1F4DPZ2-F1
#
_cell.length_a   1.000
_cell.length_b   1.000
_cell.length_c   1.000
_cell.angle_alpha   90.00
_cell.angle_beta   90.00
_cell.angle_gamma   90.00
#
_symmetry.space_group_name_H-M   'P 1'
#
loop_
_entity.id
_entity.type
_entity.pdbx_description
1 polymer ?
#
loop_
_entity_poly.entity_id
_entity_poly.type
_entity_poly.pdbx_seq_one_letter_code
_entity_poly.pdbx_strand_id
1 'polypeptide(L)'
;MAVEARACRLAIMPEWQGASVGLRFLNAVCERWRRGENRYGKPMPTLFHTSHLGLAVALRRDPAWTQVSATLCGDNEARSIQTLARSAARHGKKAAGSGFGGYFRAVQGFRYLGLE
;
A
#
# COMPACT_ATOMS: atom_id res chain seq x y z
N MET A 1 -4.38 -1.30 -18.92
CA MET A 1 -3.99 -1.34 -17.49
C MET A 1 -4.17 -2.77 -17.02
N ALA A 2 -3.14 -3.40 -16.48
CA ALA A 2 -3.28 -4.72 -15.84
C ALA A 2 -4.19 -4.59 -14.60
N VAL A 3 -5.11 -5.53 -14.41
CA VAL A 3 -6.00 -5.56 -13.24
C VAL A 3 -5.23 -6.19 -12.08
N GLU A 4 -5.16 -5.48 -10.95
CA GLU A 4 -4.48 -5.95 -9.74
C GLU A 4 -5.49 -6.21 -8.61
N ALA A 5 -5.22 -7.24 -7.81
CA ALA A 5 -5.90 -7.44 -6.55
C ALA A 5 -5.33 -6.52 -5.49
N ARG A 6 -6.15 -6.11 -4.51
CA ARG A 6 -5.69 -5.32 -3.36
C ARG A 6 -5.97 -6.06 -2.06
N ALA A 7 -4.92 -6.37 -1.31
CA ALA A 7 -5.01 -6.80 0.06
C ALA A 7 -4.94 -5.56 0.97
N CYS A 8 -5.99 -5.35 1.79
CA CYS A 8 -6.16 -4.10 2.55
C CYS A 8 -5.78 -4.20 4.02
N ARG A 9 -6.00 -5.37 4.66
CA ARG A 9 -5.76 -5.58 6.09
C ARG A 9 -5.38 -7.03 6.33
N LEU A 10 -4.31 -7.23 7.11
CA LEU A 10 -3.92 -8.53 7.64
C LEU A 10 -3.98 -8.44 9.16
N ALA A 11 -4.72 -9.36 9.78
CA ALA A 11 -4.77 -9.51 11.21
C ALA A 11 -4.46 -10.97 11.55
N ILE A 12 -3.62 -11.16 12.56
CA ILE A 12 -3.33 -12.46 13.15
C ILE A 12 -3.47 -12.33 14.65
N MET A 13 -3.94 -13.39 15.30
CA MET A 13 -4.03 -13.41 16.76
C MET A 13 -2.64 -13.24 17.38
N PRO A 14 -2.52 -12.57 18.54
CA PRO A 14 -1.24 -12.28 19.18
C PRO A 14 -0.35 -13.53 19.40
N GLU A 15 -0.94 -14.64 19.80
CA GLU A 15 -0.24 -15.92 20.05
C GLU A 15 0.41 -16.52 18.81
N TRP A 16 0.00 -16.09 17.61
CA TRP A 16 0.57 -16.54 16.33
C TRP A 16 1.51 -15.50 15.71
N GLN A 17 1.74 -14.36 16.36
CA GLN A 17 2.71 -13.37 15.92
C GLN A 17 4.14 -13.92 16.12
N GLY A 18 5.05 -13.62 15.19
CA GLY A 18 6.42 -14.14 15.21
C GLY A 18 6.58 -15.58 14.70
N ALA A 19 5.52 -16.39 14.69
CA ALA A 19 5.53 -17.75 14.12
C ALA A 19 5.44 -17.79 12.58
N SER A 20 5.57 -16.64 11.91
CA SER A 20 5.44 -16.47 10.45
C SER A 20 4.10 -16.90 9.83
N VAL A 21 3.08 -17.20 10.64
CA VAL A 21 1.75 -17.66 10.18
C VAL A 21 1.11 -16.62 9.26
N GLY A 22 1.14 -15.33 9.64
CA GLY A 22 0.54 -14.26 8.85
C GLY A 22 1.14 -14.10 7.46
N LEU A 23 2.48 -14.16 7.33
CA LEU A 23 3.16 -14.04 6.04
C LEU A 23 2.91 -15.26 5.15
N ARG A 24 2.97 -16.48 5.73
CA ARG A 24 2.64 -17.72 5.01
C ARG A 24 1.20 -17.72 4.50
N PHE A 25 0.25 -17.28 5.34
CA PHE A 25 -1.14 -17.14 4.96
C PHE A 25 -1.31 -16.10 3.82
N LEU A 26 -0.70 -14.92 3.97
CA LEU A 26 -0.76 -13.88 2.95
C LEU A 26 -0.19 -14.38 1.61
N ASN A 27 0.96 -15.04 1.62
CA ASN A 27 1.58 -15.62 0.43
C ASN A 27 0.68 -16.66 -0.24
N ALA A 28 0.08 -17.56 0.54
CA ALA A 28 -0.82 -18.59 0.02
C ALA A 28 -2.05 -17.97 -0.66
N VAL A 29 -2.64 -16.93 -0.07
CA VAL A 29 -3.76 -16.21 -0.69
C VAL A 29 -3.31 -15.50 -1.97
N CYS A 30 -2.21 -14.74 -1.91
CA CYS A 30 -1.71 -14.00 -3.07
C CYS A 30 -1.31 -14.92 -4.24
N GLU A 31 -0.74 -16.08 -3.97
CA GLU A 31 -0.40 -17.07 -4.99
C GLU A 31 -1.64 -17.63 -5.70
N ARG A 32 -2.72 -17.91 -4.95
CA ARG A 32 -4.00 -18.32 -5.54
C ARG A 32 -4.57 -17.23 -6.45
N TRP A 33 -4.49 -15.96 -6.02
CA TRP A 33 -4.90 -14.84 -6.87
C TRP A 33 -4.04 -14.69 -8.12
N ARG A 34 -2.72 -14.88 -8.00
CA ARG A 34 -1.78 -14.87 -9.12
C ARG A 34 -2.11 -15.96 -10.14
N ARG A 35 -2.48 -17.16 -9.69
CA ARG A 35 -2.88 -18.29 -10.55
C ARG A 35 -4.29 -18.14 -11.15
N GLY A 36 -5.07 -17.16 -10.71
CA GLY A 36 -6.45 -16.99 -11.13
C GLY A 36 -7.46 -17.87 -10.38
N GLU A 37 -7.03 -18.54 -9.30
CA GLU A 37 -7.89 -19.26 -8.35
C GLU A 37 -8.64 -18.28 -7.43
N ASN A 38 -9.31 -17.31 -8.03
CA ASN A 38 -10.10 -16.29 -7.36
C ASN A 38 -11.50 -16.25 -7.98
N ARG A 39 -12.41 -15.50 -7.36
CA ARG A 39 -13.81 -15.39 -7.80
C ARG A 39 -14.01 -14.91 -9.23
N TYR A 40 -12.98 -14.31 -9.84
CA TYR A 40 -13.04 -13.78 -11.19
C TYR A 40 -12.45 -14.75 -12.23
N GLY A 41 -11.81 -15.84 -11.80
CA GLY A 41 -11.14 -16.79 -12.70
C GLY A 41 -10.00 -16.17 -13.50
N LYS A 42 -9.38 -15.08 -13.01
CA LYS A 42 -8.40 -14.28 -13.74
C LYS A 42 -7.10 -14.15 -12.96
N PRO A 43 -5.94 -14.49 -13.56
CA PRO A 43 -4.63 -14.22 -12.97
C PRO A 43 -4.45 -12.73 -12.64
N MET A 44 -4.19 -12.41 -11.38
CA MET A 44 -3.95 -11.03 -10.94
C MET A 44 -2.84 -10.97 -9.88
N PRO A 45 -1.82 -10.12 -10.04
CA PRO A 45 -0.89 -9.84 -8.97
C PRO A 45 -1.61 -9.11 -7.83
N THR A 46 -1.09 -9.24 -6.60
CA THR A 46 -1.69 -8.62 -5.42
C THR A 46 -0.82 -7.49 -4.89
N LEU A 47 -1.45 -6.33 -4.66
CA LEU A 47 -0.84 -5.17 -4.02
C LEU A 47 -1.24 -5.11 -2.54
N PHE A 48 -0.28 -4.90 -1.65
CA PHE A 48 -0.46 -4.80 -0.21
C PHE A 48 0.20 -3.52 0.33
N HIS A 49 -0.53 -2.75 1.13
CA HIS A 49 0.01 -1.55 1.77
C HIS A 49 0.03 -1.75 3.28
N THR A 50 1.14 -1.36 3.90
CA THR A 50 1.30 -1.45 5.35
C THR A 50 2.06 -0.25 5.90
N SER A 51 1.67 0.17 7.11
CA SER A 51 2.44 1.07 7.96
C SER A 51 3.23 0.35 9.05
N HIS A 52 3.08 -0.97 9.14
CA HIS A 52 3.68 -1.78 10.20
C HIS A 52 5.14 -2.09 9.86
N LEU A 53 6.07 -1.44 10.56
CA LEU A 53 7.51 -1.54 10.31
C LEU A 53 8.01 -2.99 10.30
N GLY A 54 7.59 -3.80 11.27
CA GLY A 54 7.99 -5.20 11.36
C GLY A 54 7.49 -6.04 10.17
N LEU A 55 6.29 -5.74 9.65
CA LEU A 55 5.74 -6.45 8.51
C LEU A 55 6.42 -6.00 7.21
N ALA A 56 6.71 -4.70 7.08
CA ALA A 56 7.44 -4.20 5.93
C ALA A 56 8.88 -4.73 5.85
N VAL A 57 9.55 -4.90 7.00
CA VAL A 57 10.86 -5.58 7.05
C VAL A 57 10.75 -7.04 6.63
N ALA A 58 9.72 -7.75 7.10
CA ALA A 58 9.49 -9.13 6.70
C ALA A 58 9.22 -9.26 5.19
N LEU A 59 8.35 -8.41 4.63
CA LEU A 59 8.04 -8.37 3.20
C LEU A 59 9.28 -8.01 2.35
N ARG A 60 10.16 -7.13 2.82
CA ARG A 60 11.42 -6.81 2.13
C ARG A 60 12.41 -7.99 2.08
N ARG A 61 12.30 -8.94 3.01
CA ARG A 61 13.16 -10.13 3.08
C ARG A 61 12.59 -11.32 2.30
N ASP A 62 11.31 -11.29 1.97
CA ASP A 62 10.64 -12.37 1.26
C ASP A 62 10.82 -12.19 -0.26
N PRO A 63 11.47 -13.14 -0.96
CA PRO A 63 11.75 -13.01 -2.39
C PRO A 63 10.49 -13.01 -3.27
N ALA A 64 9.35 -13.47 -2.75
CA ALA A 64 8.09 -13.43 -3.50
C ALA A 64 7.48 -12.02 -3.59
N TRP A 65 8.04 -11.05 -2.85
CA TRP A 65 7.53 -9.68 -2.75
C TRP A 65 8.52 -8.67 -3.31
N THR A 66 7.98 -7.67 -4.00
CA THR A 66 8.73 -6.50 -4.46
C THR A 66 8.12 -5.24 -3.87
N GLN A 67 8.94 -4.38 -3.27
CA GLN A 67 8.48 -3.07 -2.81
C GLN A 67 8.28 -2.14 -4.02
N VAL A 68 7.09 -1.56 -4.15
CA VAL A 68 6.68 -0.77 -5.32
C VAL A 68 6.40 0.69 -4.97
N SER A 69 6.16 0.98 -3.70
CA SER A 69 6.02 2.36 -3.21
C SER A 69 6.51 2.50 -1.77
N ALA A 70 6.97 3.69 -1.44
CA ALA A 70 7.38 4.09 -0.09
C ALA A 70 7.11 5.58 0.06
N THR A 71 5.90 5.95 0.46
CA THR A 71 5.60 7.34 0.79
C THR A 71 5.90 7.51 2.27
N LEU A 72 7.16 7.84 2.59
CA LEU A 72 7.66 7.95 3.97
C LEU A 72 7.47 9.37 4.53
N CYS A 73 7.61 10.40 3.70
CA CYS A 73 7.32 11.78 4.08
C CYS A 73 5.93 12.20 3.59
N GLY A 74 5.27 13.08 4.35
CA GLY A 74 4.07 13.76 3.89
C GLY A 74 4.38 14.70 2.73
N ASP A 75 3.35 15.03 1.96
CA ASP A 75 3.47 15.97 0.86
C ASP A 75 3.91 17.38 1.34
N ASN A 76 4.40 18.20 0.42
CA ASN A 76 4.83 19.56 0.71
C ASN A 76 3.61 20.47 0.95
N GLU A 77 3.45 20.97 2.18
CA GLU A 77 2.33 21.83 2.56
C GLU A 77 2.29 23.12 1.73
N ALA A 78 3.43 23.77 1.50
CA ALA A 78 3.50 24.98 0.68
C ALA A 78 3.04 24.72 -0.77
N ARG A 79 3.38 23.56 -1.33
CA ARG A 79 2.87 23.14 -2.64
C ARG A 79 1.36 22.92 -2.59
N SER A 80 0.82 22.31 -1.53
CA SER A 80 -0.61 22.15 -1.35
C SER A 80 -1.35 23.48 -1.25
N ILE A 81 -0.79 24.47 -0.54
CA ILE A 81 -1.37 25.82 -0.46
C ILE A 81 -1.44 26.43 -1.86
N GLN A 82 -0.36 26.32 -2.65
CA GLN A 82 -0.32 26.86 -4.01
C GLN A 82 -1.33 26.19 -4.96
N THR A 83 -1.54 24.87 -4.86
CA THR A 83 -2.52 24.18 -5.71
C THR A 83 -3.96 24.50 -5.29
N LEU A 84 -4.22 24.60 -3.99
CA LEU A 84 -5.51 25.02 -3.44
C LEU A 84 -5.85 26.45 -3.85
N ALA A 85 -4.90 27.38 -3.79
CA ALA A 85 -5.08 28.76 -4.22
C ALA A 85 -5.42 28.86 -5.72
N ARG A 86 -4.70 28.12 -6.58
CA ARG A 86 -5.01 28.05 -8.03
C ARG A 86 -6.41 27.49 -8.29
N SER A 87 -6.79 26.43 -7.59
CA SER A 87 -8.12 25.82 -7.71
C SER A 87 -9.22 26.79 -7.25
N ALA A 88 -9.02 27.47 -6.11
CA ALA A 88 -9.96 28.45 -5.58
C ALA A 88 -10.17 29.62 -6.56
N ALA A 89 -9.09 30.18 -7.12
CA ALA A 89 -9.17 31.23 -8.13
C ALA A 89 -9.97 30.82 -9.37
N ARG A 90 -9.75 29.60 -9.89
CA ARG A 90 -10.50 29.05 -11.03
C ARG A 90 -12.01 28.92 -10.75
N HIS A 91 -12.39 28.68 -9.51
CA HIS A 91 -13.77 28.49 -9.11
C HIS A 91 -14.39 29.73 -8.43
N GLY A 92 -13.72 30.89 -8.47
CA GLY A 92 -14.20 32.13 -7.84
C GLY A 92 -14.34 32.04 -6.32
N LYS A 93 -13.64 31.11 -5.67
CA LYS A 93 -13.65 30.89 -4.22
C LYS A 93 -12.45 31.55 -3.56
N LYS A 94 -12.57 31.93 -2.29
CA LYS A 94 -11.40 32.35 -1.48
C LYS A 94 -10.49 31.16 -1.23
N ALA A 95 -9.18 31.37 -1.37
CA ALA A 95 -8.18 30.36 -1.04
C ALA A 95 -8.17 30.09 0.47
N ALA A 96 -8.00 28.83 0.85
CA ALA A 96 -7.74 28.46 2.24
C ALA A 96 -6.31 28.88 2.62
N GLY A 97 -6.12 29.38 3.84
CA GLY A 97 -4.80 29.80 4.36
C GLY A 97 -3.90 28.65 4.81
N SER A 98 -4.36 27.40 4.70
CA SER A 98 -3.64 26.19 5.10
C SER A 98 -3.59 25.16 3.97
N GLY A 99 -2.59 24.28 4.01
CA GLY A 99 -2.41 23.19 3.07
C GLY A 99 -2.40 21.83 3.75
N PHE A 100 -2.41 20.77 2.95
CA PHE A 100 -2.19 19.41 3.43
C PHE A 100 -0.71 19.05 3.22
N GLY A 101 -0.05 18.51 4.25
CA GLY A 101 1.36 18.12 4.13
C GLY A 101 2.07 18.00 5.47
N GLY A 102 3.36 17.66 5.44
CA GLY A 102 4.26 17.75 6.60
C GLY A 102 4.24 16.59 7.60
N TYR A 103 3.20 15.75 7.60
CA TYR A 103 3.13 14.60 8.53
C TYR A 103 3.77 13.34 7.95
N PHE A 104 4.57 12.63 8.76
CA PHE A 104 5.10 11.32 8.40
C PHE A 104 3.98 10.35 8.02
N ARG A 105 4.08 9.74 6.84
CA ARG A 105 3.20 8.66 6.40
C ARG A 105 4.10 7.43 6.40
N ALA A 106 3.88 6.45 7.26
CA ALA A 106 4.73 5.26 7.26
C ALA A 106 4.31 4.26 6.16
N VAL A 107 3.66 4.70 5.07
CA VAL A 107 2.94 3.79 4.17
C VAL A 107 3.89 3.21 3.13
N GLN A 108 4.03 1.89 3.15
CA GLN A 108 4.88 1.14 2.25
C GLN A 108 4.02 0.15 1.44
N GLY A 109 4.15 0.19 0.11
CA GLY A 109 3.43 -0.66 -0.82
C GLY A 109 4.31 -1.77 -1.38
N PHE A 110 3.77 -2.98 -1.40
CA PHE A 110 4.42 -4.20 -1.86
C PHE A 110 3.54 -4.92 -2.86
N ARG A 111 4.13 -5.46 -3.91
CA ARG A 111 3.47 -6.31 -4.90
C ARG A 111 3.98 -7.74 -4.75
N TYR A 112 3.05 -8.69 -4.70
CA TYR A 112 3.35 -10.11 -4.73
C TYR A 112 3.56 -10.56 -6.18
N LEU A 113 4.72 -11.14 -6.47
CA LEU A 113 5.09 -11.67 -7.78
C LEU A 113 5.14 -13.21 -7.80
N GLY A 114 5.19 -13.84 -6.62
CA GLY A 114 5.43 -15.28 -6.49
C GLY A 114 6.93 -15.61 -6.49
N LEU A 115 7.25 -16.86 -6.16
CA LEU A 115 8.57 -17.42 -6.44
C LEU A 115 8.50 -17.99 -7.86
N GLU A 116 9.49 -17.66 -8.69
CA GLU A 116 9.67 -18.34 -9.98
C GLU A 116 9.96 -19.83 -9.78
#